data_AF-A0A3A5HCW8-F1
#
_entry.id   AF-A0A3A5HCW8-F1
#
_cell.length_a   1.000
_cell.length_b   1.000
_cell.length_c   1.000
_cell.angle_alpha   90.00
_cell.angle_beta   90.00
_cell.angle_gamma   90.00
#
_symmetry.space_group_name_H-M   'P 1'
#
loop_
_entity.id
_entity.type
_entity.pdbx_description
1 polymer ?
#
loop_
_entity_poly.entity_id
_entity_poly.type
_entity_poly.pdbx_seq_one_letter_code
_entity_poly.pdbx_strand_id
1 'polypeptide(L)'
;MTRRQFLKKSKKALKDTSHLRVMVIEITGKEDKGKISPGEVEEKWETIRQEIESIFAGYEKIKPPSKCISFYRRILNILISFQEMVSYKKDYILQEDLNKEKIEKKRQKTSKQMEILWSDFKTLNEEVNTLLCKK
;
A
#
# COMPACT_ATOMS: atom_id res chain seq x y z
N MET A 1 0.45 -17.53 -19.40
CA MET A 1 -0.70 -16.71 -18.97
C MET A 1 -1.02 -15.69 -20.06
N THR A 2 -2.29 -15.44 -20.36
CA THR A 2 -2.69 -14.44 -21.36
C THR A 2 -2.66 -13.01 -20.80
N ARG A 3 -2.63 -12.00 -21.66
CA ARG A 3 -2.74 -10.58 -21.26
C ARG A 3 -3.98 -10.32 -20.41
N ARG A 4 -5.13 -10.87 -20.81
CA ARG A 4 -6.40 -10.69 -20.08
C ARG A 4 -6.36 -11.35 -18.69
N GLN A 5 -5.77 -12.55 -18.58
CA GLN A 5 -5.57 -13.21 -17.28
C GLN A 5 -4.64 -12.39 -16.37
N PHE A 6 -3.53 -11.88 -16.91
CA PHE A 6 -2.62 -10.99 -16.19
C PHE A 6 -3.37 -9.77 -15.64
N LEU A 7 -4.06 -9.03 -16.50
CA LEU A 7 -4.79 -7.82 -16.12
C LEU A 7 -5.87 -8.09 -15.08
N LYS A 8 -6.58 -9.23 -15.14
CA LYS A 8 -7.55 -9.63 -14.11
C LYS A 8 -6.87 -9.86 -12.75
N LYS A 9 -5.71 -10.51 -12.73
CA LYS A 9 -4.94 -10.70 -11.49
C LYS A 9 -4.37 -9.38 -10.95
N SER A 10 -3.89 -8.50 -11.82
CA SER A 10 -3.47 -7.13 -11.46
C SER A 10 -4.62 -6.33 -10.87
N LYS A 11 -5.80 -6.37 -11.49
CA LYS A 11 -7.00 -5.72 -10.96
C LYS A 11 -7.37 -6.23 -9.57
N LYS A 12 -7.26 -7.55 -9.35
CA LYS A 12 -7.51 -8.15 -8.04
C LYS A 12 -6.53 -7.60 -7.00
N ALA A 13 -5.22 -7.67 -7.26
CA ALA A 13 -4.21 -7.17 -6.33
C ALA A 13 -4.40 -5.68 -5.99
N LEU A 14 -4.69 -4.85 -7.00
CA LEU A 14 -5.00 -3.43 -6.78
C LEU A 14 -6.30 -3.24 -5.98
N LYS A 15 -7.35 -4.02 -6.25
CA LYS A 15 -8.58 -3.94 -5.47
C LYS A 15 -8.33 -4.28 -3.99
N ASP A 16 -7.62 -5.38 -3.73
CA ASP A 16 -7.30 -5.83 -2.38
C ASP A 16 -6.44 -4.75 -1.66
N THR A 17 -5.48 -4.15 -2.36
CA THR A 17 -4.67 -3.01 -1.86
C THR A 17 -5.51 -1.77 -1.59
N SER A 18 -6.57 -1.52 -2.37
CA SER A 18 -7.48 -0.39 -2.16
C SER A 18 -8.22 -0.50 -0.84
N HIS A 19 -8.57 -1.71 -0.41
CA HIS A 19 -9.22 -1.93 0.88
C HIS A 19 -8.27 -1.57 2.03
N LEU A 20 -7.00 -1.96 1.92
CA LEU A 20 -5.96 -1.58 2.89
C LEU A 20 -5.76 -0.07 2.98
N ARG A 21 -5.84 0.65 1.86
CA ARG A 21 -5.80 2.12 1.86
C ARG A 21 -6.93 2.72 2.69
N VAL A 22 -8.14 2.16 2.61
CA VAL A 22 -9.28 2.64 3.42
C VAL A 22 -9.00 2.44 4.91
N MET A 23 -8.44 1.29 5.29
CA MET A 23 -8.04 1.03 6.68
C MET A 23 -6.99 2.03 7.16
N VAL A 24 -5.97 2.32 6.34
CA VAL A 24 -4.95 3.35 6.65
C VAL A 24 -5.58 4.71 6.93
N ILE A 25 -6.51 5.14 6.08
CA ILE A 25 -7.22 6.43 6.25
C ILE A 25 -8.02 6.43 7.56
N GLU A 26 -8.71 5.34 7.86
CA GLU A 26 -9.50 5.21 9.09
C GLU A 26 -8.62 5.26 10.35
N ILE A 27 -7.52 4.49 10.38
CA ILE A 27 -6.60 4.43 11.52
C ILE A 27 -5.97 5.80 11.75
N THR A 28 -5.44 6.41 10.69
CA THR A 28 -4.80 7.72 10.78
C THR A 28 -5.80 8.79 11.25
N GLY A 29 -7.03 8.77 10.72
CA GLY A 29 -8.08 9.69 11.14
C GLY A 29 -8.56 9.49 12.58
N LYS A 30 -8.47 8.28 13.13
CA LYS A 30 -8.76 8.00 14.55
C LYS A 30 -7.58 8.39 15.45
N GLU A 31 -6.35 8.12 15.01
CA GLU A 31 -5.10 8.49 15.69
C GLU A 31 -5.01 10.01 15.85
N ASP A 32 -5.21 10.78 14.77
CA ASP A 32 -5.18 12.24 14.77
C ASP A 32 -6.24 12.86 15.70
N LYS A 33 -7.35 12.15 15.94
CA LYS A 33 -8.44 12.58 16.84
C LYS A 33 -8.28 12.07 18.27
N GLY A 34 -7.23 11.30 18.57
CA GLY A 34 -7.04 10.64 19.86
C GLY A 34 -8.16 9.65 20.22
N LYS A 35 -8.83 9.06 19.21
CA LYS A 35 -10.00 8.17 19.37
C LYS A 35 -9.65 6.68 19.36
N ILE A 36 -8.37 6.35 19.45
CA ILE A 36 -7.86 4.98 19.37
C ILE A 36 -6.66 4.86 20.30
N SER A 37 -6.56 3.74 21.02
CA SER A 37 -5.45 3.50 21.94
C SER A 37 -4.17 3.13 21.17
N PRO A 38 -2.97 3.39 21.72
CA PRO A 38 -1.71 2.99 21.07
C PRO A 38 -1.63 1.50 20.73
N GLY A 39 -2.09 0.62 21.62
CA GLY A 39 -2.12 -0.82 21.38
C GLY A 39 -3.08 -1.22 20.25
N GLU A 40 -4.25 -0.58 20.15
CA GLU A 40 -5.18 -0.81 19.04
C GLU A 40 -4.63 -0.26 17.71
N VAL A 41 -3.88 0.86 17.75
CA VAL A 41 -3.17 1.38 16.57
C VAL A 41 -2.13 0.36 16.10
N GLU A 42 -1.29 -0.16 17.01
CA GLU A 42 -0.27 -1.16 16.71
C GLU A 42 -0.86 -2.42 16.06
N GLU A 43 -1.90 -3.01 16.67
CA GLU A 43 -2.57 -4.21 16.16
C GLU A 43 -3.12 -4.00 14.73
N LYS A 44 -3.73 -2.84 14.47
CA LYS A 44 -4.28 -2.53 13.15
C LYS A 44 -3.20 -2.32 12.10
N TRP A 45 -2.09 -1.66 12.43
CA TRP A 45 -0.96 -1.53 11.51
C TRP A 45 -0.28 -2.87 11.24
N GLU A 46 -0.19 -3.74 12.24
CA GLU A 46 0.32 -5.11 12.08
C GLU A 46 -0.60 -5.95 11.16
N THR A 47 -1.92 -5.80 11.29
CA THR A 47 -2.89 -6.41 10.38
C THR A 47 -2.66 -5.96 8.93
N ILE A 48 -2.53 -4.64 8.72
CA ILE A 48 -2.24 -4.09 7.38
C ILE A 48 -0.92 -4.63 6.83
N ARG A 49 0.12 -4.74 7.67
CA ARG A 49 1.43 -5.28 7.29
C ARG A 49 1.31 -6.71 6.76
N GLN A 50 0.60 -7.58 7.49
CA GLN A 50 0.41 -8.97 7.11
C GLN A 50 -0.42 -9.10 5.83
N GLU A 51 -1.46 -8.28 5.68
CA GLU A 51 -2.29 -8.30 4.49
C GLU A 51 -1.55 -7.81 3.24
N ILE A 52 -0.76 -6.72 3.33
CA ILE A 52 0.02 -6.25 2.18
C ILE A 52 1.11 -7.26 1.78
N GLU A 53 1.73 -7.94 2.75
CA GLU A 53 2.68 -9.03 2.51
C GLU A 53 2.02 -10.20 1.78
N SER A 54 0.81 -10.58 2.19
CA SER A 54 0.02 -11.63 1.52
C SER A 54 -0.33 -11.26 0.08
N ILE A 55 -0.78 -10.02 -0.16
CA ILE A 55 -1.07 -9.50 -1.50
C ILE A 55 0.20 -9.52 -2.37
N PHE A 56 1.31 -9.02 -1.84
CA PHE A 56 2.61 -9.02 -2.51
C PHE A 56 3.03 -10.44 -2.89
N ALA A 57 3.07 -11.37 -1.93
CA ALA A 57 3.48 -12.75 -2.16
C ALA A 57 2.59 -13.47 -3.18
N GLY A 58 1.29 -13.15 -3.20
CA GLY A 58 0.36 -13.65 -4.20
C GLY A 58 0.60 -13.07 -5.60
N TYR A 59 0.93 -11.78 -5.67
CA TYR A 59 1.14 -11.08 -6.94
C TYR A 59 2.52 -11.36 -7.55
N GLU A 60 3.57 -11.47 -6.74
CA GLU A 60 4.96 -11.70 -7.19
C GLU A 60 5.13 -13.04 -7.93
N LYS A 61 4.33 -14.05 -7.57
CA LYS A 61 4.39 -15.38 -8.19
C LYS A 61 3.77 -15.41 -9.59
N ILE A 62 3.19 -14.31 -10.06
CA ILE A 62 2.56 -14.22 -11.37
C ILE A 62 3.63 -14.18 -12.46
N LYS A 63 3.41 -14.92 -13.55
CA LYS A 63 4.28 -14.90 -14.75
C LYS A 63 3.68 -14.01 -15.84
N PRO A 64 3.98 -12.71 -15.89
CA PRO A 64 3.39 -11.79 -16.87
C PRO A 64 3.83 -12.15 -18.30
N PRO A 65 3.00 -11.88 -19.33
CA PRO A 65 3.47 -11.85 -20.71
C PRO A 65 4.61 -10.83 -20.87
N SER A 66 5.54 -11.06 -21.80
CA SER A 66 6.70 -10.19 -22.02
C SER A 66 6.33 -8.71 -22.20
N LYS A 67 5.29 -8.43 -23.00
CA LYS A 67 4.75 -7.08 -23.24
C LYS A 67 4.14 -6.40 -22.00
N CYS A 68 3.97 -7.14 -20.90
CA CYS A 68 3.36 -6.65 -19.66
C CYS A 68 4.36 -6.55 -18.49
N ILE A 69 5.65 -6.85 -18.70
CA ILE A 69 6.67 -6.85 -17.63
C ILE A 69 6.81 -5.48 -16.98
N SER A 70 6.83 -4.40 -17.78
CA SER A 70 6.93 -3.03 -17.25
C SER A 70 5.76 -2.71 -16.32
N PHE A 71 4.54 -3.07 -16.75
CA PHE A 71 3.32 -2.87 -15.98
C PHE A 71 3.30 -3.71 -14.69
N TYR A 72 3.76 -4.96 -14.78
CA TYR A 72 3.91 -5.86 -13.64
C TYR A 72 4.86 -5.27 -12.58
N ARG A 73 6.03 -4.78 -13.00
CA ARG A 73 7.01 -4.14 -12.11
C ARG A 73 6.45 -2.90 -11.43
N ARG A 74 5.70 -2.06 -12.15
CA ARG A 74 5.04 -0.87 -11.55
C ARG A 74 4.10 -1.24 -10.40
N ILE A 75 3.32 -2.30 -10.57
CA ILE A 75 2.44 -2.78 -9.49
C ILE A 75 3.25 -3.35 -8.32
N LEU A 76 4.29 -4.15 -8.58
CA LEU A 76 5.16 -4.64 -7.52
C LEU A 76 5.79 -3.50 -6.71
N ASN A 77 6.31 -2.47 -7.38
CA ASN A 77 6.91 -1.32 -6.71
C ASN A 77 5.92 -0.63 -5.78
N ILE A 78 4.66 -0.49 -6.19
CA ILE A 78 3.61 0.04 -5.31
C ILE A 78 3.40 -0.83 -4.07
N LEU A 79 3.33 -2.15 -4.23
CA LEU A 79 3.13 -3.05 -3.10
C LEU A 79 4.31 -3.00 -2.13
N ILE A 80 5.54 -3.00 -2.66
CA ILE A 80 6.78 -2.87 -1.88
C ILE A 80 6.80 -1.55 -1.14
N SER A 81 6.60 -0.44 -1.85
CA SER A 81 6.60 0.89 -1.22
C SER A 81 5.49 1.00 -0.17
N PHE A 82 4.32 0.39 -0.37
CA PHE A 82 3.30 0.41 0.67
C PHE A 82 3.70 -0.40 1.90
N GLN A 83 4.30 -1.58 1.72
CA GLN A 83 4.82 -2.39 2.83
C GLN A 83 5.92 -1.67 3.62
N GLU A 84 6.85 -1.01 2.94
CA GLU A 84 7.89 -0.18 3.57
C GLU A 84 7.26 0.92 4.44
N MET A 85 6.22 1.58 3.92
CA MET A 85 5.54 2.68 4.61
C MET A 85 4.79 2.22 5.85
N VAL A 86 4.15 1.06 5.79
CA VAL A 86 3.50 0.42 6.95
C VAL A 86 4.55 0.05 8.01
N SER A 87 5.69 -0.49 7.58
CA SER A 87 6.80 -0.85 8.48
C SER A 87 7.36 0.40 9.19
N TYR A 88 7.62 1.48 8.45
CA TYR A 88 8.08 2.74 9.03
C TYR A 88 7.09 3.33 10.03
N LYS A 89 5.78 3.20 9.77
CA LYS A 89 4.74 3.69 10.68
C LYS A 89 4.68 2.85 11.97
N LYS A 90 4.97 1.55 11.90
CA LYS A 90 5.07 0.67 13.08
C LYS A 90 6.28 1.02 13.94
N ASP A 91 7.44 1.20 13.30
CA ASP A 91 8.67 1.64 13.98
C ASP A 91 8.49 2.99 14.69
N TYR A 92 7.61 3.85 14.16
CA TYR A 92 7.26 5.12 14.78
C TYR A 92 6.44 4.96 16.07
N ILE A 93 5.41 4.11 16.07
CA ILE A 93 4.55 3.88 17.24
C ILE A 93 5.36 3.36 18.44
N LEU A 94 6.40 2.58 18.18
CA LEU A 94 7.27 1.97 19.20
C LEU A 94 8.36 2.92 19.76
N GLN A 95 8.55 4.11 19.17
CA GLN A 95 9.57 5.07 19.63
C GLN A 95 8.96 6.09 20.62
N GLU A 96 8.74 5.65 21.87
CA GLU A 96 8.22 6.50 22.96
C GLU A 96 9.22 7.60 23.43
N ASP A 97 10.52 7.47 23.14
CA ASP A 97 11.59 8.21 23.83
C ASP A 97 12.47 9.15 22.96
N LEU A 98 12.06 9.47 21.74
CA LEU A 98 12.87 10.30 20.84
C LEU A 98 12.34 11.73 20.65
N ASN A 99 13.28 12.66 20.46
CA ASN A 99 13.07 14.08 20.21
C ASN A 99 11.86 14.32 19.27
N LYS A 100 10.80 14.93 19.83
CA LYS A 100 9.51 15.20 19.17
C LYS A 100 9.66 15.84 17.80
N GLU A 101 10.66 16.70 17.61
CA GLU A 101 10.92 17.37 16.33
C GLU A 101 11.38 16.39 15.23
N LYS A 102 12.22 15.41 15.57
CA LYS A 102 12.71 14.39 14.63
C LYS A 102 11.59 13.43 14.24
N ILE A 103 10.72 13.12 15.19
CA ILE A 103 9.50 12.35 15.01
C ILE A 103 8.57 13.04 14.01
N GLU A 104 8.27 14.33 14.22
CA GLU A 104 7.34 15.06 13.36
C GLU A 104 7.88 15.22 11.93
N LYS A 105 9.17 15.48 11.76
CA LYS A 105 9.81 15.50 10.43
C LYS A 105 9.70 14.16 9.70
N LYS A 106 9.87 13.04 10.40
CA LYS A 106 9.67 11.70 9.82
C LYS A 106 8.21 11.48 9.44
N ARG A 107 7.27 11.80 10.33
CA ARG A 107 5.82 11.68 10.08
C ARG A 107 5.40 12.45 8.82
N GLN A 108 5.85 13.69 8.68
CA GLN A 108 5.57 14.51 7.49
C GLN A 108 6.17 13.92 6.21
N LYS A 109 7.41 13.42 6.27
CA LYS A 109 8.05 12.73 5.14
C LYS A 109 7.24 11.50 4.73
N THR A 110 6.85 10.68 5.70
CA THR A 110 6.03 9.48 5.47
C THR A 110 4.68 9.86 4.87
N SER A 111 4.00 10.89 5.39
CA SER A 111 2.72 11.34 4.82
C SER A 111 2.85 11.74 3.35
N LYS A 112 3.88 12.52 2.99
CA LYS A 112 4.15 12.92 1.60
C LYS A 112 4.43 11.73 0.69
N GLN A 113 5.20 10.76 1.16
CA GLN A 113 5.48 9.53 0.39
C GLN A 113 4.21 8.70 0.18
N MET A 114 3.32 8.63 1.17
CA MET A 114 2.01 7.98 1.05
C MET A 114 1.14 8.68 0.00
N GLU A 115 1.11 10.01 -0.02
CA GLU A 115 0.36 10.77 -1.03
C GLU A 115 0.83 10.47 -2.46
N ILE A 116 2.14 10.48 -2.68
CA ILE A 116 2.74 10.13 -3.98
C ILE A 116 2.36 8.71 -4.38
N LEU A 117 2.52 7.75 -3.45
CA LEU A 117 2.15 6.35 -3.68
C LEU A 117 0.67 6.21 -4.05
N TRP A 118 -0.24 6.95 -3.40
CA TRP A 118 -1.67 6.89 -3.72
C TRP A 118 -2.03 7.53 -5.06
N SER A 119 -1.27 8.53 -5.50
CA SER A 119 -1.40 9.10 -6.84
C SER A 119 -0.99 8.10 -7.92
N ASP A 120 0.16 7.44 -7.75
CA ASP A 120 0.64 6.41 -8.67
C ASP A 120 -0.30 5.21 -8.70
N PHE A 121 -0.80 4.81 -7.53
CA PHE A 121 -1.79 3.75 -7.37
C PHE A 121 -3.07 4.05 -8.15
N LYS A 122 -3.62 5.27 -8.02
CA LYS A 122 -4.82 5.68 -8.74
C LYS A 122 -4.62 5.57 -10.25
N THR A 123 -3.51 6.11 -10.75
CA THR A 123 -3.15 6.07 -12.17
C THR A 123 -3.07 4.63 -12.68
N LEU A 124 -2.40 3.74 -11.95
CA LEU A 124 -2.28 2.33 -12.34
C LEU A 124 -3.62 1.58 -12.32
N ASN A 125 -4.49 1.88 -11.35
CA ASN A 125 -5.80 1.27 -11.27
C ASN A 125 -6.69 1.70 -12.46
N GLU A 126 -6.63 2.97 -12.85
CA GLU A 126 -7.29 3.48 -14.06
C GLU A 126 -6.74 2.80 -15.31
N GLU A 127 -5.42 2.70 -15.46
CA GLU A 127 -4.77 1.99 -16.58
C GLU A 127 -5.23 0.52 -16.68
N VAL A 128 -5.26 -0.24 -15.57
CA VAL A 128 -5.76 -1.63 -15.57
C VAL A 128 -7.20 -1.69 -16.09
N ASN A 129 -8.06 -0.79 -15.61
CA ASN A 129 -9.47 -0.78 -16.01
C ASN A 129 -9.61 -0.46 -17.50
N THR A 130 -8.88 0.54 -18.02
CA THR A 130 -8.88 0.86 -19.45
C THR A 130 -8.39 -0.31 -20.30
N LEU A 131 -7.30 -0.97 -19.89
CA LEU A 131 -6.71 -2.09 -20.64
C LEU A 131 -7.58 -3.35 -20.61
N LEU A 132 -8.44 -3.52 -19.60
CA LEU A 132 -9.42 -4.62 -19.53
C LEU A 132 -10.67 -4.35 -20.39
N CYS A 133 -11.04 -3.08 -20.60
CA CYS A 133 -12.18 -2.69 -21.41
C CYS A 133 -11.87 -2.65 -22.91
N LYS A 134 -10.60 -2.45 -23.30
CA LYS A 134 -10.16 -2.55 -24.70
C LYS A 134 -10.13 -4.03 -25.12
N LYS A 135 -10.97 -4.39 -26.10
CA LYS A 135 -11.06 -5.73 -26.69
C LYS A 135 -9.76 -6.11 -27.41
#